data_AF-A0A542UBM8-F1
#
_entry.id   AF-A0A542UBM8-F1
#
_cell.length_a   1.000
_cell.length_b   1.000
_cell.length_c   1.000
_cell.angle_alpha   90.00
_cell.angle_beta   90.00
_cell.angle_gamma   90.00
#
_symmetry.space_group_name_H-M   'P 1'
#
loop_
_entity.id
_entity.type
_entity.pdbx_description
1 polymer ?
#
loop_
_entity_poly.entity_id
_entity_poly.type
_entity_poly.pdbx_seq_one_letter_code
_entity_poly.pdbx_strand_id
1 'polypeptide(L)'
;MSPRRNRPKAAGSSGRSAEDDHAGRYGGWQSTESWQGEEWSVRHVAGASAEGKTYRCPGCDQLIPSGVPHVVAWPQYAGVDDRRHWHKACWNAKDRRTTRVQRSRNAPRF
;
A
#
# COMPACT_ATOMS: atom_id res chain seq x y z
N MET A 1 22.07 30.88 -10.88
CA MET A 1 20.90 30.55 -10.03
C MET A 1 19.69 30.31 -10.92
N SER A 2 19.15 29.09 -10.96
CA SER A 2 18.06 28.72 -11.88
C SER A 2 16.67 29.02 -11.29
N PRO A 3 15.76 29.71 -11.99
CA PRO A 3 14.43 30.05 -11.45
C PRO A 3 13.53 28.82 -11.33
N ARG A 4 12.90 28.65 -10.16
CA ARG A 4 11.89 27.61 -9.91
C ARG A 4 10.63 27.92 -10.72
N ARG A 5 10.39 27.17 -11.81
CA ARG A 5 9.13 27.22 -12.55
C ARG A 5 8.04 26.48 -11.78
N ASN A 6 7.13 27.24 -11.17
CA ASN A 6 5.86 26.76 -10.64
C ASN A 6 4.88 26.58 -11.82
N ARG A 7 4.53 25.33 -12.17
CA ARG A 7 3.53 25.05 -13.21
C ARG A 7 2.21 24.63 -12.53
N PRO A 8 1.15 25.45 -12.55
CA PRO A 8 -0.18 24.98 -12.17
C PRO A 8 -0.69 24.04 -13.27
N LYS A 9 -1.15 22.84 -12.90
CA LYS A 9 -1.80 21.92 -13.85
C LYS A 9 -3.31 22.15 -13.81
N ALA A 10 -3.85 22.41 -15.00
CA ALA A 10 -5.22 22.80 -15.27
C ALA A 10 -6.27 21.79 -14.81
N ALA A 11 -7.44 22.35 -14.47
CA ALA A 11 -8.71 21.65 -14.42
C ALA A 11 -9.06 21.04 -15.78
N GLY A 12 -9.57 19.81 -15.76
CA GLY A 12 -10.11 19.09 -16.91
C GLY A 12 -10.77 17.80 -16.44
N SER A 13 -12.10 17.83 -16.42
CA SER A 13 -13.05 16.74 -16.12
C SER A 13 -12.82 15.51 -17.02
N SER A 14 -13.19 14.29 -16.67
CA SER A 14 -14.58 13.80 -16.64
C SER A 14 -14.55 12.26 -16.55
N GLY A 15 -15.57 11.68 -15.90
CA GLY A 15 -15.90 10.26 -16.03
C GLY A 15 -15.18 9.30 -15.08
N ARG A 16 -15.65 9.19 -13.83
CA ARG A 16 -15.56 7.93 -13.10
C ARG A 16 -16.98 7.53 -12.73
N SER A 17 -17.51 6.59 -13.49
CA SER A 17 -18.82 5.98 -13.30
C SER A 17 -19.00 5.61 -11.82
N ALA A 18 -20.15 6.02 -11.28
CA ALA A 18 -20.58 5.78 -9.92
C ALA A 18 -21.02 4.31 -9.74
N GLU A 19 -20.13 3.36 -10.00
CA GLU A 19 -20.44 1.92 -9.95
C GLU A 19 -19.44 1.09 -9.12
N ASP A 20 -18.40 1.71 -8.54
CA ASP A 20 -17.55 1.05 -7.54
C ASP A 20 -17.88 1.54 -6.12
N ASP A 21 -19.18 1.62 -5.82
CA ASP A 21 -19.71 1.83 -4.46
C ASP A 21 -19.90 0.48 -3.77
N HIS A 22 -18.86 -0.37 -3.75
CA HIS A 22 -18.76 -1.43 -2.76
C HIS A 22 -18.33 -0.83 -1.41
N ALA A 23 -19.24 -0.01 -0.87
CA ALA A 23 -19.25 0.51 0.48
C ALA A 23 -19.44 -0.62 1.50
N GLY A 24 -18.44 -1.50 1.61
CA GLY A 24 -18.39 -2.56 2.61
C GLY A 24 -17.61 -2.11 3.85
N ARG A 25 -18.32 -1.55 4.85
CA ARG A 25 -17.96 -1.50 6.29
C ARG A 25 -16.64 -0.81 6.74
N TYR A 26 -15.75 -0.43 5.82
CA TYR A 26 -14.35 -0.06 6.13
C TYR A 26 -13.89 1.17 5.33
N GLY A 27 -14.70 2.24 5.38
CA GLY A 27 -14.62 3.49 4.62
C GLY A 27 -13.22 3.89 4.13
N GLY A 28 -13.03 3.80 2.82
CA GLY A 28 -11.85 4.29 2.12
C GLY A 28 -11.86 3.91 0.64
N TRP A 29 -11.37 4.82 -0.21
CA TRP A 29 -11.16 4.59 -1.64
C TRP A 29 -10.35 3.31 -1.83
N GLN A 30 -10.99 2.31 -2.45
CA GLN A 30 -10.39 1.04 -2.81
C GLN A 30 -10.04 1.04 -4.30
N SER A 31 -8.88 0.50 -4.63
CA SER A 31 -8.42 0.32 -6.01
C SER A 31 -7.93 -1.11 -6.18
N THR A 32 -8.07 -1.65 -7.38
CA THR A 32 -7.47 -2.94 -7.75
C THR A 32 -6.18 -2.68 -8.53
N GLU A 33 -5.10 -3.38 -8.19
CA GLU A 33 -3.81 -3.32 -8.87
C GLU A 33 -3.28 -4.72 -9.19
N SER A 34 -2.72 -4.92 -10.38
CA SER A 34 -2.03 -6.17 -10.72
C SER A 34 -0.58 -6.17 -10.18
N TRP A 35 -0.16 -7.27 -9.56
CA TRP A 35 1.21 -7.45 -9.06
C TRP A 35 1.60 -8.93 -9.03
N GLN A 36 2.78 -9.25 -9.58
CA GLN A 36 3.30 -10.62 -9.70
C GLN A 36 2.34 -11.63 -10.37
N GLY A 37 1.46 -11.16 -11.25
CA GLY A 37 0.48 -12.00 -11.95
C GLY A 37 -0.83 -12.24 -11.18
N GLU A 38 -1.00 -11.60 -10.03
CA GLU A 38 -2.21 -11.66 -9.20
C GLU A 38 -2.88 -10.28 -9.12
N GLU A 39 -4.21 -10.26 -8.93
CA GLU A 39 -4.96 -9.04 -8.66
C GLU A 39 -4.99 -8.74 -7.17
N TRP A 40 -4.65 -7.50 -6.80
CA TRP A 40 -4.57 -7.04 -5.42
C TRP A 40 -5.59 -5.95 -5.17
N SER A 41 -6.38 -6.12 -4.11
CA SER A 41 -7.20 -5.05 -3.56
C SER A 41 -6.34 -4.17 -2.66
N VAL A 42 -6.36 -2.85 -2.93
CA VAL A 42 -5.53 -1.85 -2.27
C VAL A 42 -6.42 -0.78 -1.66
N ARG A 43 -6.17 -0.44 -0.39
CA ARG A 43 -6.88 0.65 0.30
C ARG A 43 -5.90 1.56 1.03
N HIS A 44 -6.15 2.87 0.93
CA HIS A 44 -5.46 3.86 1.74
C HIS A 44 -6.04 3.93 3.15
N VAL A 45 -5.17 3.87 4.16
CA VAL A 45 -5.52 4.04 5.57
C VAL A 45 -5.04 5.41 6.03
N ALA A 46 -5.98 6.22 6.53
CA ALA A 46 -5.67 7.48 7.18
C ALA A 46 -4.99 7.22 8.53
N GLY A 47 -4.11 8.13 8.94
CA GLY A 47 -3.36 8.00 10.20
C GLY A 47 -4.27 7.81 11.41
N ALA A 48 -5.29 8.66 11.53
CA ALA A 48 -6.28 8.60 12.61
C ALA A 48 -7.01 7.25 12.71
N SER A 49 -7.19 6.52 11.60
CA SER A 49 -7.84 5.20 11.60
C SER A 49 -6.95 4.07 12.14
N ALA A 50 -5.65 4.34 12.29
CA ALA A 50 -4.64 3.40 12.76
C ALA A 50 -4.00 3.85 14.09
N GLU A 51 -4.66 4.74 14.83
CA GLU A 51 -4.22 5.15 16.16
C GLU A 51 -4.23 3.94 17.12
N GLY A 52 -3.18 3.82 17.94
CA GLY A 52 -2.97 2.71 18.87
C GLY A 52 -2.49 1.40 18.22
N LYS A 53 -2.34 1.33 16.89
CA LYS A 53 -1.96 0.10 16.18
C LYS A 53 -0.64 0.25 15.45
N THR A 54 0.25 -0.72 15.61
CA THR A 54 1.54 -0.77 14.91
C THR A 54 1.59 -2.02 14.05
N TYR A 55 2.07 -1.88 12.81
CA TYR A 55 2.11 -2.97 11.83
C TYR A 55 3.52 -3.15 11.26
N ARG A 56 3.84 -4.32 10.72
CA ARG A 56 5.15 -4.59 10.08
C ARG A 56 5.01 -4.56 8.56
N CYS A 57 5.85 -3.76 7.89
CA CYS A 57 5.79 -3.57 6.44
C CYS A 57 6.56 -4.66 5.67
N PRO A 58 5.91 -5.42 4.76
CA PRO A 58 6.59 -6.46 3.96
C PRO A 58 7.57 -5.96 2.90
N GLY A 59 7.63 -4.64 2.65
CA GLY A 59 8.55 -4.08 1.65
C GLY A 59 9.91 -3.67 2.21
N CYS A 60 10.00 -3.43 3.52
CA CYS A 60 11.23 -2.97 4.18
C CYS A 60 11.48 -3.60 5.56
N ASP A 61 10.56 -4.45 6.02
CA ASP A 61 10.57 -5.07 7.34
C ASP A 61 10.63 -4.10 8.53
N GLN A 62 10.27 -2.84 8.31
CA GLN A 62 10.16 -1.83 9.36
C GLN A 62 8.74 -1.73 9.90
N LEU A 63 8.62 -1.28 11.13
CA LEU A 63 7.33 -0.98 11.73
C LEU A 63 6.72 0.28 11.11
N ILE A 64 5.42 0.23 10.87
CA ILE A 64 4.53 1.36 10.58
C ILE A 64 3.96 1.78 11.94
N PRO A 65 4.42 2.90 12.52
CA PRO A 65 3.95 3.35 13.82
C PRO A 65 2.46 3.69 13.83
N SER A 66 1.89 3.69 15.03
CA SER A 66 0.55 4.23 15.31
C SER A 66 0.36 5.61 14.70
N GLY A 67 -0.82 5.86 14.14
CA GLY A 67 -1.18 7.16 13.58
C GLY A 67 -0.53 7.48 12.22
N VAL A 68 0.29 6.58 11.66
CA VAL A 68 0.95 6.82 10.37
C VAL A 68 0.06 6.41 9.20
N PRO A 69 -0.23 7.31 8.24
CA PRO A 69 -0.98 6.97 7.04
C PRO A 69 -0.24 5.93 6.18
N HIS A 70 -0.92 4.85 5.82
CA HIS A 70 -0.31 3.73 5.12
C HIS A 70 -1.28 3.08 4.11
N VAL A 71 -0.88 1.97 3.51
CA VAL A 71 -1.66 1.21 2.52
C VAL A 71 -1.90 -0.19 3.07
N VAL A 72 -3.12 -0.68 2.92
CA VAL A 72 -3.44 -2.09 3.18
C VAL A 72 -3.72 -2.75 1.83
N ALA A 73 -3.03 -3.85 1.57
CA ALA A 73 -3.14 -4.61 0.33
C ALA A 73 -3.35 -6.10 0.63
N TRP A 74 -4.23 -6.75 -0.13
CA TRP A 74 -4.49 -8.20 -0.04
C TRP A 74 -4.82 -8.77 -1.42
N PRO A 75 -4.52 -10.05 -1.70
CA PRO A 75 -4.92 -10.67 -2.95
C PRO A 75 -6.45 -10.74 -3.03
N GLN A 76 -7.02 -10.39 -4.18
CA GLN A 76 -8.47 -10.30 -4.36
C GLN A 76 -9.16 -11.64 -4.11
N TYR A 77 -8.50 -12.74 -4.45
CA TYR A 77 -9.05 -14.10 -4.37
C TYR A 77 -8.64 -14.88 -3.11
N ALA A 78 -7.70 -14.38 -2.30
CA ALA A 78 -7.28 -15.02 -1.05
C ALA A 78 -8.13 -14.57 0.17
N GLY A 79 -8.95 -13.53 0.00
CA GLY A 79 -9.79 -12.98 1.06
C GLY A 79 -9.09 -11.90 1.89
N VAL A 80 -9.87 -11.22 2.73
CA VAL A 80 -9.42 -10.05 3.53
C VAL A 80 -8.57 -10.42 4.74
N ASP A 81 -8.43 -11.69 5.08
CA ASP A 81 -7.64 -12.12 6.23
C ASP A 81 -6.14 -11.99 5.95
N ASP A 82 -5.73 -12.06 4.68
CA ASP A 82 -4.34 -11.87 4.22
C ASP A 82 -3.94 -10.40 4.03
N ARG A 83 -4.57 -9.49 4.79
CA ARG A 83 -4.28 -8.05 4.75
C ARG A 83 -2.86 -7.73 5.21
N ARG A 84 -2.05 -7.26 4.25
CA ARG A 84 -0.69 -6.79 4.50
C ARG A 84 -0.65 -5.27 4.56
N HIS A 85 0.05 -4.74 5.55
CA HIS A 85 0.14 -3.30 5.79
C HIS A 85 1.48 -2.79 5.29
N TRP A 86 1.45 -1.81 4.39
CA TRP A 86 2.61 -1.28 3.69
C TRP A 86 2.73 0.22 3.94
N HIS A 87 3.96 0.72 4.11
CA HIS A 87 4.20 2.14 3.89
C HIS A 87 3.76 2.52 2.46
N LYS A 88 3.19 3.71 2.28
CA LYS A 88 2.81 4.22 0.94
C LYS A 88 3.96 4.12 -0.06
N ALA A 89 5.15 4.58 0.34
CA ALA A 89 6.34 4.52 -0.50
C ALA A 89 6.84 3.10 -0.79
N CYS A 90 6.55 2.13 0.10
CA CYS A 90 6.91 0.74 -0.14
C CYS A 90 5.96 0.08 -1.15
N TRP A 91 4.65 0.34 -1.03
CA TRP A 91 3.68 -0.15 -2.01
C TRP A 91 3.95 0.41 -3.42
N ASN A 92 4.19 1.73 -3.53
CA ASN A 92 4.52 2.36 -4.81
C ASN A 92 5.81 1.82 -5.45
N ALA A 93 6.67 1.15 -4.66
CA ALA A 93 7.91 0.55 -5.11
C ALA A 93 7.89 -0.98 -4.96
N LYS A 94 6.71 -1.61 -4.90
CA LYS A 94 6.51 -3.04 -4.58
C LYS A 94 7.34 -3.99 -5.43
N ASP A 95 7.59 -3.66 -6.70
CA ASP A 95 8.41 -4.49 -7.60
C ASP A 95 9.89 -4.57 -7.21
N ARG A 96 10.42 -3.53 -6.55
CA ARG A 96 11.81 -3.48 -6.09
C ARG A 96 11.97 -3.52 -4.57
N ARG A 97 10.88 -3.29 -3.82
CA ARG A 97 10.83 -3.35 -2.36
C ARG A 97 9.99 -4.53 -1.93
N THR A 98 10.67 -5.65 -1.71
CA THR A 98 10.15 -6.79 -0.98
C THR A 98 11.17 -7.13 0.10
N THR A 99 10.71 -7.61 1.27
CA THR A 99 11.59 -8.16 2.30
C THR A 99 12.39 -9.27 1.65
N ARG A 100 13.65 -8.98 1.31
CA ARG A 100 14.59 -10.02 0.89
C ARG A 100 14.62 -11.01 2.03
N VAL A 101 14.26 -12.27 1.74
CA VAL A 101 14.42 -13.38 2.69
C VAL A 101 15.85 -13.27 3.22
N GLN A 102 15.99 -12.86 4.47
CA GLN A 102 17.27 -12.89 5.14
C GLN A 102 17.56 -14.38 5.30
N ARG A 103 18.24 -15.00 4.32
CA ARG A 103 18.86 -16.29 4.54
C ARG A 103 19.74 -16.08 5.77
N SER A 104 19.44 -16.78 6.85
CA SER A 104 20.27 -16.71 8.05
C SER A 104 21.70 -16.95 7.59
N ARG A 105 22.60 -16.00 7.88
CA ARG A 105 24.03 -16.12 7.55
C ARG A 105 24.71 -17.31 8.24
N ASN A 106 23.95 -18.05 9.06
CA ASN A 106 24.40 -19.13 9.92
C ASN A 106 23.72 -20.47 9.64
N ALA A 107 23.17 -20.69 8.44
CA ALA A 107 22.68 -22.01 8.05
C ALA A 107 23.87 -23.00 8.03
N PRO A 108 23.80 -24.12 8.79
CA PRO A 108 24.90 -25.07 8.82
C PRO A 108 25.17 -25.59 7.41
N ARG A 109 26.43 -25.50 6.99
CA ARG A 109 26.90 -26.12 5.77
C ARG A 109 27.14 -27.59 6.11
N PHE A 110 26.22 -28.46 5.69
CA PHE A 110 26.48 -29.89 5.63
C PHE A 110 27.08 -30.24 4.28
#